data_AF-A0A2P4PZ05-F1
#
_entry.id   AF-A0A2P4PZ05-F1
#
_cell.length_a   1.000
_cell.length_b   1.000
_cell.length_c   1.000
_cell.angle_alpha   90.00
_cell.angle_beta   90.00
_cell.angle_gamma   90.00
#
_symmetry.space_group_name_H-M   'P 1'
#
loop_
_entity.id
_entity.type
_entity.pdbx_description
1 polymer ?
#
loop_
_entity_poly.entity_id
_entity_poly.type
_entity_poly.pdbx_seq_one_letter_code
_entity_poly.pdbx_strand_id
1 'polypeptide(L)'
;LKTIHHENFIHRDIHSGNILSLKNDHKKWVIGDLGLSQPADNSSNNEIYGVIPYVAPEIFQGGVFSKESDIYSLGIVMWELATGCKPFSKVEHNTALILRIIDGKRPIVTNDTPECYSNLMKRCWTSDPLKRPSITKIKDIVYDWYKKSGGIFYEAEKKRLELIQSKQLEPEKSHPGAIYTSRPLNSYISQSSSVNSTISEQGMCYIIC
;
A
#
# COMPACT_ATOMS: atom_id res chain seq x y z
N LEU A 1 6.34 12.18 5.00
CA LEU A 1 5.87 12.19 3.59
C LEU A 1 5.57 13.60 3.08
N LYS A 2 4.76 14.41 3.78
CA LYS A 2 4.47 15.80 3.33
C LYS A 2 5.73 16.58 2.97
N THR A 3 6.73 16.58 3.85
CA THR A 3 8.03 17.23 3.62
C THR A 3 8.70 16.73 2.33
N ILE A 4 8.81 15.41 2.16
CA ILE A 4 9.39 14.79 0.95
C ILE A 4 8.69 15.29 -0.32
N HIS A 5 7.36 15.23 -0.35
CA HIS A 5 6.57 15.65 -1.52
C HIS A 5 6.62 17.17 -1.77
N HIS A 6 6.75 17.98 -0.71
CA HIS A 6 6.90 19.43 -0.78
C HIS A 6 8.25 19.87 -1.35
N GLU A 7 9.32 19.15 -1.03
CA GLU A 7 10.64 19.33 -1.64
C GLU A 7 10.72 18.79 -3.08
N ASN A 8 9.59 18.40 -3.66
CA ASN A 8 9.49 17.78 -4.98
C ASN A 8 10.24 16.44 -5.11
N PHE A 9 10.33 15.67 -4.02
CA PHE A 9 10.85 14.30 -4.03
C PHE A 9 9.73 13.26 -3.92
N ILE A 10 10.07 12.03 -4.29
CA ILE A 10 9.28 10.80 -4.09
C ILE A 10 10.14 9.79 -3.33
N HIS A 11 9.51 8.99 -2.47
CA HIS A 11 10.20 8.03 -1.61
C HIS A 11 10.43 6.68 -2.28
N ARG A 12 9.42 6.18 -3.02
CA ARG A 12 9.44 4.93 -3.81
C ARG A 12 9.40 3.62 -3.03
N ASP A 13 9.58 3.65 -1.71
CA ASP A 13 9.64 2.44 -0.88
C ASP A 13 8.97 2.65 0.49
N ILE A 14 7.77 3.22 0.46
CA ILE A 14 6.96 3.38 1.68
C ILE A 14 6.37 2.04 2.08
N HIS A 15 6.78 1.52 3.23
CA HIS A 15 6.14 0.40 3.91
C HIS A 15 6.41 0.51 5.42
N SER A 16 5.74 -0.32 6.22
CA SER A 16 5.86 -0.26 7.68
C SER A 16 7.30 -0.44 8.20
N GLY A 17 8.15 -1.14 7.45
CA GLY A 17 9.56 -1.37 7.81
C GLY A 17 10.41 -0.12 7.75
N ASN A 18 9.99 0.86 6.93
CA ASN A 18 10.64 2.16 6.79
C ASN A 18 9.96 3.25 7.64
N ILE A 19 9.09 2.87 8.59
CA ILE A 19 8.47 3.79 9.55
C ILE A 19 9.00 3.46 10.94
N LEU A 20 9.80 4.38 11.49
CA LEU A 20 10.55 4.17 12.72
C LEU A 20 9.91 4.94 13.88
N SER A 21 9.83 4.29 15.03
CA SER A 21 9.47 4.92 16.31
C SER A 21 10.73 5.48 16.96
N LEU A 22 10.72 6.76 17.34
CA LEU A 22 11.84 7.35 18.08
C LEU A 22 11.70 7.00 19.57
N LYS A 23 12.68 6.24 20.10
CA LYS A 23 12.66 5.65 21.46
C LYS A 23 12.28 6.61 22.60
N ASN A 24 12.58 7.91 22.46
CA ASN A 24 12.37 8.90 23.52
C ASN A 24 11.03 9.66 23.39
N ASP A 25 10.26 9.41 22.35
CA ASP A 25 8.94 10.00 22.14
C ASP A 25 8.02 8.98 21.45
N HIS A 26 7.24 8.24 22.25
CA HIS A 26 6.26 7.26 21.77
C HIS A 26 5.17 7.86 20.86
N LYS A 27 5.14 9.17 20.65
CA LYS A 27 4.20 9.87 19.77
C LYS A 27 4.85 10.31 18.46
N LYS A 28 6.16 10.09 18.26
CA LYS A 28 6.87 10.55 17.08
C LYS A 28 7.36 9.39 16.22
N TRP A 29 6.78 9.33 15.02
CA TRP A 29 7.12 8.39 13.97
C TRP A 29 7.81 9.14 12.83
N VAL A 30 8.89 8.55 12.29
CA VAL A 30 9.64 9.11 11.18
C VAL A 30 9.68 8.12 10.03
N ILE A 31 9.62 8.66 8.81
CA ILE A 31 9.86 7.86 7.60
C ILE A 31 11.37 7.86 7.38
N GLY A 32 11.97 6.67 7.34
CA GLY A 32 13.38 6.43 7.09
C GLY A 32 13.63 5.79 5.73
N ASP A 33 14.89 5.42 5.48
CA ASP A 33 15.36 4.80 4.23
C ASP A 33 15.04 5.58 2.94
N LEU A 34 15.76 6.68 2.74
CA LEU A 34 15.67 7.51 1.55
C LEU A 34 16.61 7.04 0.42
N GLY A 35 17.20 5.83 0.51
CA GLY A 35 18.21 5.36 -0.44
C GLY A 35 17.71 5.24 -1.89
N LEU A 36 16.39 5.11 -2.07
CA LEU A 36 15.72 5.03 -3.37
C LEU A 36 15.01 6.33 -3.78
N SER A 37 15.02 7.34 -2.91
CA SER A 37 14.30 8.59 -3.14
C SER A 37 14.90 9.36 -4.30
N GLN A 38 14.05 10.01 -5.10
CA GLN A 38 14.48 10.78 -6.26
C GLN A 38 13.58 12.02 -6.48
N PRO A 39 14.03 13.01 -7.26
CA PRO A 39 13.18 14.10 -7.71
C PRO A 39 11.95 13.57 -8.47
N ALA A 40 10.78 14.17 -8.23
CA ALA A 40 9.51 13.73 -8.81
C ALA A 40 9.40 13.97 -10.32
N ASP A 41 10.21 14.88 -10.85
CA ASP A 41 10.36 15.21 -12.27
C ASP A 41 11.36 14.29 -13.00
N ASN A 42 12.07 13.42 -12.26
CA ASN A 42 12.93 12.42 -12.87
C ASN A 42 12.10 11.25 -13.42
N SER A 43 11.99 11.17 -14.74
CA SER A 43 11.27 10.12 -15.47
C SER A 43 12.10 8.86 -15.73
N SER A 44 13.25 8.69 -15.09
CA SER A 44 14.07 7.49 -15.29
C SER A 44 13.31 6.25 -14.85
N ASN A 45 13.02 5.34 -15.79
CA ASN A 45 12.50 3.99 -15.55
C ASN A 45 13.58 3.10 -14.93
N ASN A 46 13.93 3.43 -13.70
CA ASN A 46 14.87 2.65 -12.90
C ASN A 46 14.29 1.29 -12.53
N GLU A 47 15.16 0.40 -12.07
CA GLU A 47 14.78 -0.88 -11.49
C GLU A 47 13.61 -0.70 -10.50
N ILE A 48 12.60 -1.57 -10.63
CA ILE A 48 11.44 -1.56 -9.75
C ILE A 48 11.86 -2.31 -8.50
N TYR A 49 11.99 -1.58 -7.41
CA TYR A 49 12.40 -2.07 -6.12
C TYR A 49 11.30 -1.80 -5.10
N GLY A 50 11.05 -2.74 -4.20
CA GLY A 50 10.14 -2.54 -3.08
C GLY A 50 9.48 -3.82 -2.59
N VAL A 51 8.37 -3.66 -1.88
CA VAL A 51 7.60 -4.74 -1.25
C VAL A 51 6.25 -4.90 -1.95
N ILE A 52 6.01 -6.03 -2.64
CA ILE A 52 4.89 -6.22 -3.59
C ILE A 52 3.54 -5.64 -3.12
N PRO A 53 3.03 -5.95 -1.91
CA PRO A 53 1.78 -5.37 -1.40
C PRO A 53 1.69 -3.84 -1.38
N TYR A 54 2.82 -3.14 -1.22
CA TYR A 54 2.88 -1.69 -1.07
C TYR A 54 3.17 -0.97 -2.39
N VAL A 55 3.58 -1.69 -3.43
CA VAL A 55 3.87 -1.12 -4.75
C VAL A 55 2.55 -0.84 -5.48
N ALA A 56 2.42 0.37 -6.03
CA ALA A 56 1.22 0.81 -6.71
C ALA A 56 1.01 0.05 -8.04
N PRO A 57 -0.24 -0.26 -8.43
CA PRO A 57 -0.52 -1.10 -9.59
C PRO A 57 0.05 -0.55 -10.90
N GLU A 58 0.04 0.77 -11.09
CA GLU A 58 0.58 1.43 -12.27
C GLU A 58 2.09 1.20 -12.45
N ILE A 59 2.83 0.97 -11.36
CA ILE A 59 4.27 0.69 -11.42
C ILE A 59 4.52 -0.69 -12.01
N PHE A 60 3.69 -1.67 -11.67
CA PHE A 60 3.76 -3.01 -12.27
C PHE A 60 3.38 -3.01 -13.75
N GLN A 61 2.66 -1.98 -14.21
CA GLN A 61 2.25 -1.79 -15.60
C GLN A 61 3.24 -0.96 -16.42
N GLY A 62 4.46 -0.74 -15.90
CA GLY A 62 5.51 0.03 -16.58
C GLY A 62 5.38 1.54 -16.42
N GLY A 63 4.50 2.01 -15.53
CA GLY A 63 4.42 3.40 -15.12
C GLY A 63 5.63 3.85 -14.29
N VAL A 64 5.82 5.16 -14.22
CA VAL A 64 6.89 5.78 -13.41
C VAL A 64 6.42 5.97 -11.97
N PHE A 65 7.36 5.86 -11.03
CA PHE A 65 7.09 6.26 -9.65
C PHE A 65 6.74 7.74 -9.57
N SER A 66 5.79 8.05 -8.70
CA SER A 66 5.22 9.39 -8.52
C SER A 66 4.84 9.65 -7.07
N LYS A 67 4.45 10.88 -6.76
CA LYS A 67 3.92 11.21 -5.43
C LYS A 67 2.67 10.38 -5.14
N GLU A 68 1.85 10.14 -6.15
CA GLU A 68 0.63 9.33 -6.08
C GLU A 68 0.94 7.86 -5.80
N SER A 69 2.06 7.34 -6.28
CA SER A 69 2.53 5.98 -5.95
C SER A 69 2.91 5.87 -4.46
N ASP A 70 3.57 6.87 -3.88
CA ASP A 70 3.81 6.91 -2.42
C ASP A 70 2.48 6.98 -1.62
N ILE A 71 1.46 7.66 -2.16
CA ILE A 71 0.12 7.72 -1.53
C ILE A 71 -0.55 6.35 -1.52
N TYR A 72 -0.42 5.57 -2.59
CA TYR A 72 -0.91 4.19 -2.61
C TYR A 72 -0.27 3.37 -1.49
N SER A 73 1.06 3.42 -1.39
CA SER A 73 1.82 2.72 -0.37
C SER A 73 1.41 3.16 1.05
N LEU A 74 1.19 4.46 1.26
CA LEU A 74 0.63 5.00 2.50
C LEU A 74 -0.77 4.44 2.80
N GLY A 75 -1.62 4.25 1.79
CA GLY A 75 -2.92 3.60 1.95
C GLY A 75 -2.82 2.16 2.44
N ILE A 76 -1.83 1.40 1.97
CA ILE A 76 -1.56 0.04 2.45
C ILE A 76 -1.03 0.06 3.89
N VAL A 77 -0.16 1.01 4.24
CA VAL A 77 0.27 1.23 5.64
C VAL A 77 -0.91 1.58 6.54
N MET A 78 -1.83 2.43 6.09
CA MET A 78 -3.05 2.76 6.86
C MET A 78 -3.86 1.50 7.17
N TRP A 79 -3.98 0.59 6.21
CA TRP A 79 -4.67 -0.68 6.44
C TRP A 79 -3.96 -1.57 7.45
N GLU A 80 -2.64 -1.64 7.39
CA GLU A 80 -1.83 -2.36 8.38
C GLU A 80 -2.00 -1.77 9.78
N LEU A 81 -2.07 -0.44 9.91
CA LEU A 81 -2.34 0.21 11.20
C LEU A 81 -3.74 -0.09 11.74
N ALA A 82 -4.75 -0.14 10.87
CA ALA A 82 -6.13 -0.44 11.28
C ALA A 82 -6.30 -1.89 11.74
N THR A 83 -5.62 -2.83 11.08
CA THR A 83 -5.81 -4.27 11.31
C THR A 83 -4.74 -4.91 12.20
N GLY A 84 -3.59 -4.25 12.37
CA GLY A 84 -2.38 -4.84 12.96
C GLY A 84 -1.80 -6.00 12.14
N CYS A 85 -2.28 -6.20 10.91
CA CYS A 85 -1.94 -7.36 10.07
C CYS A 85 -1.04 -6.94 8.90
N LYS A 86 -0.21 -7.89 8.44
CA LYS A 86 0.57 -7.72 7.22
C LYS A 86 -0.29 -7.90 5.97
N PRO A 87 -0.20 -6.99 4.97
CA PRO A 87 -1.05 -7.05 3.78
C PRO A 87 -0.73 -8.28 2.95
N PHE A 88 -1.77 -9.05 2.61
CA PHE A 88 -1.67 -10.30 1.83
C PHE A 88 -0.83 -11.41 2.48
N SER A 89 -0.76 -11.46 3.81
CA SER A 89 0.02 -12.46 4.57
C SER A 89 -0.25 -13.92 4.25
N LYS A 90 -1.45 -14.27 3.77
CA LYS A 90 -1.83 -15.66 3.50
C LYS A 90 -1.43 -16.19 2.12
N VAL A 91 -0.80 -15.37 1.27
CA VAL A 91 -0.44 -15.76 -0.09
C VAL A 91 1.03 -15.50 -0.36
N GLU A 92 1.59 -16.23 -1.31
CA GLU A 92 2.93 -15.98 -1.80
C GLU A 92 3.02 -14.61 -2.51
N HIS A 93 4.12 -13.91 -2.28
CA HIS A 93 4.40 -12.63 -2.94
C HIS A 93 5.13 -12.89 -4.27
N ASN A 94 4.37 -13.28 -5.29
CA ASN A 94 4.86 -13.63 -6.61
C ASN A 94 4.09 -12.89 -7.73
N THR A 95 4.34 -13.26 -8.99
CA THR A 95 3.70 -12.71 -10.19
C THR A 95 2.17 -12.81 -10.15
N ALA A 96 1.61 -13.89 -9.58
CA ALA A 96 0.16 -14.05 -9.48
C ALA A 96 -0.48 -13.02 -8.52
N LEU A 97 0.19 -12.68 -7.41
CA LEU A 97 -0.28 -11.61 -6.54
C LEU A 97 -0.22 -10.25 -7.24
N ILE A 98 0.84 -9.98 -7.99
CA ILE A 98 1.00 -8.74 -8.77
C ILE A 98 -0.17 -8.57 -9.76
N LEU A 99 -0.48 -9.60 -10.56
CA LEU A 99 -1.60 -9.58 -11.50
C LEU A 99 -2.93 -9.30 -10.78
N ARG A 100 -3.17 -9.95 -9.64
CA ARG A 100 -4.38 -9.69 -8.84
C ARG A 100 -4.44 -8.26 -8.34
N ILE A 101 -3.33 -7.66 -7.91
CA ILE A 101 -3.27 -6.26 -7.45
C ILE A 101 -3.60 -5.29 -8.60
N ILE A 102 -3.06 -5.56 -9.79
CA ILE A 102 -3.39 -4.84 -11.03
C ILE A 102 -4.90 -4.93 -11.30
N ASP A 103 -5.50 -6.11 -11.17
CA ASP A 103 -6.94 -6.35 -11.33
C ASP A 103 -7.81 -5.79 -10.19
N GLY A 104 -7.22 -5.00 -9.28
CA GLY A 104 -7.96 -4.31 -8.23
C GLY A 104 -8.07 -5.09 -6.92
N LYS A 105 -7.36 -6.20 -6.75
CA LYS A 105 -7.27 -6.89 -5.45
C LYS A 105 -6.71 -5.93 -4.40
N ARG A 106 -7.41 -5.82 -3.27
CA ARG A 106 -6.99 -5.06 -2.09
C ARG A 106 -7.12 -5.93 -0.83
N PRO A 107 -6.41 -5.57 0.27
CA PRO A 107 -6.62 -6.18 1.57
C PRO A 107 -8.07 -6.01 2.05
N ILE A 108 -8.57 -6.97 2.82
CA ILE A 108 -9.94 -6.96 3.33
C ILE A 108 -10.04 -5.96 4.48
N VAL A 109 -10.97 -5.01 4.39
CA VAL A 109 -11.25 -4.08 5.49
C VAL A 109 -12.20 -4.76 6.48
N THR A 110 -11.82 -4.77 7.76
CA THR A 110 -12.58 -5.41 8.83
C THR A 110 -13.60 -4.43 9.43
N ASN A 111 -14.68 -4.97 10.01
CA ASN A 111 -15.84 -4.17 10.47
C ASN A 111 -15.57 -3.33 11.73
N ASP A 112 -14.40 -3.45 12.34
CA ASP A 112 -13.89 -2.62 13.43
C ASP A 112 -13.20 -1.35 12.93
N THR A 113 -12.89 -1.23 11.64
CA THR A 113 -12.30 0.00 11.09
C THR A 113 -13.35 1.11 11.00
N PRO A 114 -13.13 2.31 11.57
CA PRO A 114 -14.04 3.45 11.43
C PRO A 114 -14.30 3.79 9.97
N GLU A 115 -15.55 4.15 9.63
CA GLU A 115 -15.93 4.46 8.26
C GLU A 115 -15.09 5.60 7.67
N CYS A 116 -14.89 6.69 8.41
CA CYS A 116 -14.09 7.83 7.98
C CYS A 116 -12.64 7.43 7.64
N TYR A 117 -12.04 6.54 8.43
CA TYR A 117 -10.70 6.00 8.21
C TYR A 117 -10.69 5.11 6.97
N SER A 118 -11.64 4.19 6.87
CA SER A 118 -11.75 3.26 5.75
C SER A 118 -11.94 3.98 4.41
N ASN A 119 -12.72 5.08 4.40
CA ASN A 119 -12.97 5.89 3.22
C ASN A 119 -11.70 6.64 2.77
N LEU A 120 -10.94 7.22 3.71
CA LEU A 120 -9.66 7.87 3.37
C LEU A 120 -8.64 6.86 2.85
N MET A 121 -8.46 5.74 3.57
CA MET A 121 -7.59 4.64 3.17
C MET A 121 -7.92 4.12 1.77
N LYS A 122 -9.21 3.93 1.46
CA LYS A 122 -9.65 3.47 0.14
C LYS A 122 -9.35 4.46 -0.98
N ARG A 123 -9.46 5.76 -0.70
CA ARG A 123 -9.07 6.81 -1.65
C ARG A 123 -7.56 6.81 -1.91
N CYS A 124 -6.74 6.51 -0.89
CA CYS A 124 -5.29 6.43 -1.05
C CYS A 124 -4.86 5.30 -1.99
N TRP A 125 -5.51 4.13 -1.95
CA TRP A 125 -5.11 2.96 -2.76
C TRP A 125 -5.98 2.71 -4.01
N THR A 126 -6.74 3.72 -4.45
CA THR A 126 -7.54 3.63 -5.69
C THR A 126 -6.62 3.35 -6.88
N SER A 127 -7.05 2.51 -7.83
CA SER A 127 -6.21 2.11 -8.97
C SER A 127 -5.76 3.29 -9.80
N ASP A 128 -6.68 4.23 -10.09
CA ASP A 128 -6.38 5.48 -10.78
C ASP A 128 -5.55 6.42 -9.88
N PRO A 129 -4.27 6.69 -10.20
CA PRO A 129 -3.41 7.54 -9.38
C PRO A 129 -3.91 8.97 -9.26
N LEU A 130 -4.60 9.50 -10.29
CA LEU A 130 -5.10 10.88 -10.29
C LEU A 130 -6.27 11.10 -9.33
N LYS A 131 -6.94 10.02 -8.92
CA LYS A 131 -8.03 10.06 -7.92
C LYS A 131 -7.52 10.01 -6.48
N ARG A 132 -6.22 9.76 -6.27
CA ARG A 132 -5.63 9.68 -4.94
C ARG A 132 -5.47 11.09 -4.35
N PRO A 133 -5.77 11.28 -3.06
CA PRO A 133 -5.61 12.59 -2.43
C PRO A 133 -4.13 12.94 -2.26
N SER A 134 -3.79 14.23 -2.36
CA SER A 134 -2.44 14.68 -2.02
C SER A 134 -2.13 14.49 -0.54
N ILE A 135 -0.85 14.34 -0.20
CA ILE A 135 -0.41 14.19 1.19
C ILE A 135 -0.82 15.37 2.09
N THR A 136 -0.92 16.57 1.52
CA THR A 136 -1.43 17.75 2.25
C THR A 136 -2.88 17.55 2.64
N LYS A 137 -3.73 17.08 1.72
CA LYS A 137 -5.14 16.81 1.99
C LYS A 137 -5.31 15.69 3.03
N ILE A 138 -4.52 14.63 2.93
CA ILE A 138 -4.51 13.53 3.92
C ILE A 138 -4.17 14.07 5.32
N LYS A 139 -3.08 14.83 5.44
CA LYS A 139 -2.65 15.43 6.71
C LYS A 139 -3.75 16.32 7.31
N ASP A 140 -4.42 17.14 6.50
CA ASP A 140 -5.47 18.02 7.01
C ASP A 140 -6.68 17.24 7.53
N ILE A 141 -7.08 16.15 6.85
CA ILE A 141 -8.15 15.25 7.31
C ILE A 141 -7.76 14.58 8.62
N VAL A 142 -6.56 14.00 8.70
CA VAL A 142 -6.09 13.32 9.92
C VAL A 142 -5.94 14.30 11.09
N TYR A 143 -5.50 15.53 10.83
CA TYR A 143 -5.40 16.58 11.84
C TYR A 143 -6.78 16.99 12.38
N ASP A 144 -7.78 17.10 11.52
CA ASP A 144 -9.17 17.38 11.92
C ASP A 144 -9.72 16.27 12.84
N TRP A 145 -9.46 15.00 12.51
CA TRP A 145 -9.81 13.87 13.38
C TRP A 145 -9.14 13.94 14.75
N TYR A 146 -7.84 14.27 14.77
CA TYR A 146 -7.09 14.43 16.01
C TYR A 146 -7.66 15.57 16.89
N LYS A 147 -8.12 16.66 16.28
CA LYS A 147 -8.67 17.82 16.99
C LYS A 147 -10.06 17.61 17.56
N LYS A 148 -10.92 16.84 16.89
CA LYS A 148 -12.33 16.65 17.28
C LYS A 148 -12.54 15.68 18.45
N SER A 149 -11.47 15.25 19.13
CA SER A 149 -11.45 14.18 20.14
C SER A 149 -11.92 12.85 19.55
N GLY A 150 -11.00 11.89 19.43
CA GLY A 150 -11.17 10.65 18.67
C GLY A 150 -12.12 9.60 19.28
N GLY A 151 -13.29 9.98 19.80
CA GLY A 151 -14.26 9.05 20.39
C GLY A 151 -14.60 7.90 19.44
N ILE A 152 -14.78 8.17 18.15
CA ILE A 152 -15.01 7.12 17.14
C ILE A 152 -13.83 6.14 17.01
N PHE A 153 -12.59 6.62 17.17
CA PHE A 153 -11.39 5.77 17.13
C PHE A 153 -11.23 4.97 18.42
N TYR A 154 -11.64 5.53 19.56
CA TYR A 154 -11.68 4.81 20.83
C TYR A 154 -12.70 3.66 20.78
N GLU A 155 -13.91 3.90 20.29
CA GLU A 155 -14.93 2.86 20.15
C GLU A 155 -14.51 1.78 19.15
N ALA A 156 -13.87 2.17 18.04
CA ALA A 156 -13.30 1.22 17.09
C ALA A 156 -12.20 0.35 17.71
N GLU A 157 -11.30 0.94 18.49
CA GLU A 157 -10.26 0.19 19.19
C GLU A 157 -10.85 -0.78 20.22
N LYS A 158 -11.86 -0.35 20.97
CA LYS A 158 -12.58 -1.24 21.90
C LYS A 158 -13.22 -2.43 21.16
N LYS A 159 -13.90 -2.16 20.04
CA LYS A 159 -14.49 -3.21 19.19
C LYS A 159 -13.43 -4.16 18.63
N ARG A 160 -12.29 -3.64 18.18
CA ARG A 160 -11.15 -4.47 17.72
C ARG A 160 -10.66 -5.41 18.82
N LEU A 161 -10.49 -4.91 20.05
CA LEU A 161 -10.07 -5.72 21.19
C LEU A 161 -11.09 -6.82 21.54
N GLU A 162 -12.38 -6.53 21.47
CA GLU A 162 -13.45 -7.53 21.67
C GLU A 162 -13.41 -8.63 20.60
N LEU A 163 -13.16 -8.28 19.34
CA LEU A 163 -13.02 -9.24 18.23
C LEU A 163 -11.76 -10.13 18.37
N ILE A 164 -10.67 -9.58 18.90
CA ILE A 164 -9.46 -10.35 19.22
C ILE A 164 -9.73 -11.34 20.36
N GLN A 165 -10.37 -10.88 21.45
CA GLN A 165 -10.71 -11.74 22.59
C GLN A 165 -11.64 -12.89 22.20
N SER A 166 -12.56 -12.64 21.27
CA SER A 166 -13.48 -13.66 20.72
C SER A 166 -12.87 -14.52 19.60
N LYS A 167 -11.56 -14.37 19.31
CA LYS A 167 -10.84 -15.11 18.25
C LYS A 167 -11.41 -14.94 16.84
N GLN A 168 -12.13 -13.85 16.60
CA GLN A 168 -12.62 -13.48 15.27
C GLN A 168 -11.56 -12.73 14.46
N LEU A 169 -10.57 -12.14 15.16
CA LEU A 169 -9.37 -11.53 14.60
C LEU A 169 -8.15 -12.18 15.25
N GLU A 170 -7.50 -13.12 14.55
CA GLU A 170 -6.23 -13.69 14.99
C GLU A 170 -5.08 -13.22 14.08
N PRO A 171 -3.88 -12.93 14.64
CA PRO A 171 -2.68 -12.76 13.83
C PRO A 171 -2.34 -14.11 13.19
N GLU A 172 -2.76 -14.30 11.95
CA GLU A 172 -2.57 -15.56 11.25
C GLU A 172 -1.12 -15.78 10.85
N LYS A 173 -0.70 -17.06 10.83
CA LYS A 173 0.61 -17.46 10.32
C LYS A 173 0.77 -17.00 8.88
N SER A 174 1.82 -16.23 8.64
CA SER A 174 2.16 -15.78 7.29
C SER A 174 2.56 -16.97 6.42
N HIS A 175 2.15 -16.94 5.15
CA HIS A 175 2.63 -17.85 4.13
C HIS A 175 4.16 -17.76 4.03
N PRO A 176 4.90 -18.87 3.91
CA PRO A 176 6.37 -18.84 3.88
C PRO A 176 6.95 -18.00 2.73
N GLY A 177 6.25 -17.92 1.61
CA GLY A 177 6.59 -17.08 0.45
C GLY A 177 6.11 -15.63 0.53
N ALA A 178 5.52 -15.19 1.65
CA ALA A 178 5.18 -13.78 1.85
C ALA A 178 6.42 -13.01 2.33
N ILE A 179 6.84 -12.03 1.54
CA ILE A 179 8.10 -11.30 1.73
C ILE A 179 7.81 -9.81 1.95
N TYR A 180 8.29 -9.29 3.08
CA TYR A 180 8.05 -7.91 3.54
C TYR A 180 9.31 -7.05 3.61
N THR A 181 10.39 -7.54 2.99
CA THR A 181 11.65 -6.81 2.80
C THR A 181 11.75 -6.35 1.36
N SER A 182 12.21 -5.13 1.16
CA SER A 182 12.36 -4.54 -0.17
C SER A 182 13.37 -5.31 -1.00
N ARG A 183 13.06 -5.54 -2.28
CA ARG A 183 13.88 -6.30 -3.23
C ARG A 183 13.62 -5.85 -4.68
N PRO A 184 14.50 -6.18 -5.64
CA PRO A 184 14.21 -6.01 -7.05
C PRO A 184 13.01 -6.86 -7.49
N LEU A 185 12.13 -6.29 -8.32
CA LEU A 185 10.89 -6.91 -8.79
C LEU A 185 10.85 -7.12 -10.30
N ASN A 186 11.89 -6.71 -11.05
CA ASN A 186 11.92 -6.79 -12.51
C ASN A 186 11.68 -8.20 -13.07
N SER A 187 12.16 -9.24 -12.38
CA SER A 187 11.95 -10.64 -12.77
C SER A 187 10.49 -11.09 -12.70
N TYR A 188 9.69 -10.49 -11.82
CA TYR A 188 8.25 -10.78 -11.73
C TYR A 188 7.46 -10.05 -12.80
N ILE A 189 7.91 -8.85 -13.19
CA ILE A 189 7.22 -8.00 -14.18
C ILE A 189 7.44 -8.50 -15.61
N SER A 190 8.64 -9.02 -15.90
CA SER A 190 8.87 -9.70 -17.18
C SER A 190 7.96 -10.92 -17.34
N GLN A 191 7.73 -11.66 -16.25
CA GLN A 191 6.81 -12.79 -16.23
C GLN A 191 5.33 -12.36 -16.30
N SER A 192 4.92 -11.27 -15.65
CA SER A 192 3.53 -10.80 -15.78
C SER A 192 3.22 -10.31 -17.19
N SER A 193 4.19 -9.67 -17.85
CA SER A 193 4.06 -9.20 -19.22
C SER A 193 3.90 -10.36 -20.21
N SER A 194 4.67 -11.44 -20.05
CA SER A 194 4.54 -12.64 -20.89
C SER A 194 3.25 -13.43 -20.63
N VAL A 195 2.76 -13.45 -19.38
CA VAL A 195 1.46 -14.06 -19.06
C VAL A 195 0.32 -13.26 -19.68
N ASN A 196 0.35 -11.92 -19.60
CA ASN A 196 -0.66 -11.07 -20.23
C ASN A 196 -0.65 -11.18 -21.76
N SER A 197 0.52 -11.27 -22.41
CA SER A 197 0.58 -11.51 -23.85
C SER A 197 -0.04 -12.85 -24.23
N THR A 198 0.26 -13.91 -23.46
CA THR A 198 -0.29 -15.26 -23.69
C THR A 198 -1.82 -15.30 -23.53
N ILE A 199 -2.36 -14.62 -22.51
CA ILE A 199 -3.81 -14.51 -22.29
C ILE A 199 -4.48 -13.70 -23.42
N SER A 200 -3.84 -12.62 -23.88
CA SER A 200 -4.35 -11.82 -25.00
C SER A 200 -4.34 -12.58 -26.33
N GLU A 201 -3.34 -13.44 -26.56
CA GLU A 201 -3.26 -14.30 -27.75
C GLU A 201 -4.29 -15.44 -27.70
N GLN A 202 -4.54 -16.03 -26.53
CA GLN A 202 -5.58 -17.04 -26.35
C GLN A 202 -7.00 -16.45 -26.43
N GLY A 203 -7.18 -15.17 -26.07
CA GLY A 203 -8.45 -14.44 -26.24
C GLY A 203 -8.78 -14.06 -27.69
N MET A 204 -7.82 -14.12 -28.61
CA MET A 204 -8.02 -13.84 -30.04
C MET A 204 -8.36 -15.10 -30.86
N CYS A 205 -8.31 -16.30 -30.27
CA CYS A 205 -8.53 -17.56 -31.00
C CYS A 205 -9.99 -18.06 -31.01
N TYR A 206 -10.97 -17.29 -30.49
CA TYR A 206 -12.39 -17.65 -30.51
C TYR A 206 -13.29 -16.77 -31.40
N ILE A 207 -12.69 -15.93 -32.25
CA ILE A 207 -13.41 -15.24 -33.32
C ILE A 207 -12.58 -15.39 -34.58
N ILE A 208 -12.81 -16.46 -35.34
CA ILE A 208 -12.83 -16.55 -36.82
C ILE A 208 -12.98 -18.03 -37.17
N CYS A 209 -13.92 -18.29 -38.08
CA CYS A 209 -14.50 -19.56 -38.57
C CYS A 209 -15.68 -20.08 -37.75
#